data_AF-A0A8S3F5Z0-F1
#
_entry.id   AF-A0A8S3F5Z0-F1
#
_cell.length_a   1.000
_cell.length_b   1.000
_cell.length_c   1.000
_cell.angle_alpha   90.00
_cell.angle_beta   90.00
_cell.angle_gamma   90.00
#
_symmetry.space_group_name_H-M   'P 1'
#
loop_
_entity.id
_entity.type
_entity.pdbx_description
1 polymer ?
#
loop_
_entity_poly.entity_id
_entity_poly.type
_entity_poly.pdbx_seq_one_letter_code
_entity_poly.pdbx_strand_id
1 'polypeptide(L)'
;MGKRQYADVDSDKKRQSKIKKSESSTSSKLGVRLCGMQVYQIDSCRYIFTDKYRGRMLNIEEFCSSLVQYFDNGSTQRIDVISGIIERLEALHVIISSLVKYRFYGGSLLIVYDGSVNSKCIDVRMIDFAHTISAKTNDDESSMCHSDPDKGYLHGLESLIGIFRDILNNGGKNTVGIEPEK
;
A
#
# COMPACT_ATOMS: atom_id res chain seq x y z
N MET A 1 2.37 -4.88 0.09
CA MET A 1 1.78 -4.83 1.46
C MET A 1 2.53 -5.79 2.37
N GLY A 2 2.52 -5.56 3.69
CA GLY A 2 3.18 -6.38 4.72
C GLY A 2 4.66 -6.07 4.99
N LYS A 3 5.03 -6.10 6.29
CA LYS A 3 6.43 -6.01 6.77
C LYS A 3 7.27 -7.22 6.33
N ARG A 4 6.64 -8.41 6.28
CA ARG A 4 7.23 -9.66 5.77
C ARG A 4 6.74 -9.93 4.36
N GLN A 5 7.66 -10.14 3.42
CA GLN A 5 7.36 -10.27 1.99
C GLN A 5 7.72 -11.63 1.37
N TYR A 6 8.35 -12.50 2.15
CA TYR A 6 8.78 -13.83 1.71
C TYR A 6 7.88 -14.91 2.29
N ALA A 7 7.58 -15.90 1.45
CA ALA A 7 6.91 -17.13 1.84
C ALA A 7 7.90 -18.07 2.55
N ASP A 8 7.40 -19.01 3.34
CA ASP A 8 8.25 -20.02 3.99
C ASP A 8 8.93 -20.95 2.97
N VAL A 9 8.34 -21.10 1.79
CA VAL A 9 8.87 -21.90 0.67
C VAL A 9 9.90 -21.16 -0.20
N ASP A 10 10.20 -19.88 0.10
CA ASP A 10 11.20 -19.12 -0.67
C ASP A 10 12.62 -19.60 -0.35
N SER A 11 13.46 -19.77 -1.38
CA SER A 11 14.88 -20.07 -1.19
C SER A 11 15.61 -18.97 -0.40
N ASP A 12 16.71 -19.32 0.27
CA ASP A 12 17.47 -18.36 1.10
C ASP A 12 17.87 -17.09 0.35
N LYS A 13 18.29 -17.22 -0.91
CA LYS A 13 18.61 -16.07 -1.77
C LYS A 13 17.40 -15.16 -2.01
N LYS A 14 16.23 -15.74 -2.28
CA LYS A 14 14.97 -14.98 -2.46
C LYS A 14 14.52 -14.32 -1.15
N ARG A 15 14.62 -15.06 -0.05
CA ARG A 15 14.32 -14.58 1.30
C ARG A 15 15.19 -13.38 1.68
N GLN A 16 16.51 -13.48 1.56
CA GLN A 16 17.45 -12.38 1.83
C GLN A 16 17.17 -11.15 0.94
N SER A 17 16.89 -11.34 -0.35
CA SER A 17 16.52 -10.22 -1.23
C SER A 17 15.25 -9.51 -0.76
N LYS A 18 14.22 -10.27 -0.34
CA LYS A 18 12.95 -9.72 0.15
C LYS A 18 13.10 -9.03 1.51
N ILE A 19 13.94 -9.56 2.40
CA ILE A 19 14.30 -8.93 3.68
C ILE A 19 14.99 -7.59 3.43
N LYS A 20 16.07 -7.58 2.64
CA LYS A 20 16.82 -6.36 2.32
C LYS A 20 15.93 -5.27 1.72
N LYS A 21 15.00 -5.64 0.85
CA LYS A 21 14.02 -4.71 0.26
C LYS A 21 13.02 -4.15 1.28
N SER A 22 12.63 -4.94 2.28
CA SER A 22 11.71 -4.49 3.32
C SER A 22 12.39 -3.54 4.30
N GLU A 23 13.63 -3.87 4.70
CA GLU A 23 14.46 -3.06 5.59
C GLU A 23 14.86 -1.73 4.96
N SER A 24 15.19 -1.73 3.68
CA SER A 24 15.61 -0.52 2.96
C SER A 24 14.46 0.38 2.49
N SER A 25 13.21 0.11 2.90
CA SER A 25 12.04 0.89 2.47
C SER A 25 11.07 1.13 3.62
N THR A 26 10.02 1.91 3.36
CA THR A 26 8.93 2.16 4.31
C THR A 26 8.16 0.90 4.72
N SER A 27 8.36 -0.24 4.04
CA SER A 27 7.68 -1.51 4.36
C SER A 27 7.98 -2.00 5.78
N SER A 28 9.18 -1.75 6.31
CA SER A 28 9.56 -2.14 7.67
C SER A 28 8.73 -1.44 8.75
N LYS A 29 8.45 -0.14 8.57
CA LYS A 29 7.73 0.70 9.54
C LYS A 29 6.22 0.71 9.28
N LEU A 30 5.81 1.03 8.04
CA LEU A 30 4.42 1.22 7.65
C LEU A 30 3.74 -0.05 7.09
N GLY A 31 4.48 -1.12 6.83
CA GLY A 31 3.91 -2.30 6.14
C GLY A 31 3.49 -2.03 4.69
N VAL A 32 3.82 -0.86 4.14
CA VAL A 32 3.57 -0.48 2.75
C VAL A 32 4.80 0.18 2.15
N ARG A 33 4.91 0.19 0.82
CA ARG A 33 5.88 0.99 0.07
C ARG A 33 5.30 1.33 -1.30
N LEU A 34 5.86 2.34 -1.94
CA LEU A 34 5.48 2.71 -3.29
C LEU A 34 6.12 1.77 -4.31
N CYS A 35 5.30 1.00 -5.03
CA CYS A 35 5.75 0.10 -6.10
C CYS A 35 5.65 0.72 -7.51
N GLY A 36 5.08 1.92 -7.61
CA GLY A 36 4.88 2.66 -8.84
C GLY A 36 3.76 3.68 -8.65
N MET A 37 3.83 4.78 -9.39
CA MET A 37 2.82 5.84 -9.35
C MET A 37 2.79 6.55 -10.69
N GLN A 38 1.59 6.84 -11.18
CA GLN A 38 1.37 7.64 -12.37
C GLN A 38 0.23 8.62 -12.12
N VAL A 39 0.45 9.90 -12.41
CA VAL A 39 -0.52 10.98 -12.15
C VAL A 39 -0.60 11.86 -13.39
N TYR A 40 -1.81 12.10 -13.89
CA TYR A 40 -2.02 13.03 -15.00
C TYR A 40 -2.12 14.47 -14.48
N GLN A 41 -1.29 15.35 -15.03
CA GLN A 41 -1.28 16.78 -14.74
C GLN A 41 -2.06 17.50 -15.86
N ILE A 42 -3.16 18.17 -15.48
CA ILE A 42 -4.09 18.85 -16.38
C ILE A 42 -3.47 20.13 -16.94
N ASP A 43 -2.78 20.89 -16.10
CA ASP A 43 -2.14 22.16 -16.43
C ASP A 43 -1.06 22.02 -17.53
N SER A 44 -0.34 20.89 -17.51
CA SER A 44 0.78 20.60 -18.40
C SER A 44 0.48 19.50 -19.42
N CYS A 45 -0.72 18.90 -19.38
CA CYS A 45 -1.16 17.81 -20.23
C CYS A 45 -0.19 16.61 -20.28
N ARG A 46 0.40 16.24 -19.14
CA ARG A 46 1.45 15.20 -19.06
C ARG A 46 1.29 14.29 -17.86
N TYR A 47 1.88 13.11 -17.96
CA TYR A 47 1.99 12.20 -16.82
C TYR A 47 3.27 12.43 -16.04
N ILE A 48 3.14 12.53 -14.72
CA ILE A 48 4.23 12.33 -13.77
C ILE A 48 4.30 10.85 -13.45
N PHE A 49 5.51 10.28 -13.52
CA PHE A 49 5.75 8.87 -13.25
C PHE A 49 6.80 8.70 -12.16
N THR A 50 6.50 7.85 -11.18
CA THR A 50 7.47 7.36 -10.20
C THR A 50 7.54 5.85 -10.32
N ASP A 51 8.73 5.34 -10.63
CA ASP A 51 8.95 3.90 -10.74
C ASP A 51 9.17 3.21 -9.39
N LYS A 52 9.24 1.88 -9.44
CA LYS A 52 9.48 1.01 -8.28
C LYS A 52 10.86 1.14 -7.66
N TYR A 53 11.86 1.70 -8.35
CA TYR A 53 13.22 1.85 -7.84
C TYR A 53 13.30 3.11 -6.99
N ARG A 54 12.78 4.22 -7.53
CA ARG A 54 12.60 5.47 -6.79
C ARG A 54 11.69 5.26 -5.58
N GLY A 55 10.57 4.56 -5.75
CA GLY A 55 9.64 4.25 -4.66
C GLY A 55 10.24 3.42 -3.50
N ARG A 56 11.33 2.67 -3.73
CA ARG A 56 12.04 1.93 -2.67
C ARG A 56 12.97 2.81 -1.86
N MET A 57 13.43 3.92 -2.42
CA MET A 57 14.37 4.83 -1.77
C MET A 57 13.67 5.85 -0.87
N LEU A 58 12.34 5.97 -0.97
CA LEU A 58 11.58 6.93 -0.20
C LEU A 58 11.65 6.61 1.30
N ASN A 59 11.93 7.62 2.10
CA ASN A 59 11.66 7.61 3.53
C ASN A 59 10.15 7.83 3.82
N ILE A 60 9.75 7.86 5.09
CA ILE A 60 8.33 8.01 5.47
C ILE A 60 7.76 9.35 4.99
N GLU A 61 8.48 10.44 5.20
CA GLU A 61 8.05 11.78 4.81
C GLU A 61 7.89 11.88 3.29
N GLU A 62 8.88 11.39 2.54
CA GLU A 62 8.84 11.35 1.08
C GLU A 62 7.73 10.45 0.54
N PHE A 63 7.43 9.34 1.23
CA PHE A 63 6.31 8.47 0.91
C PHE A 63 4.98 9.20 1.08
N CYS A 64 4.76 9.89 2.21
CA CYS A 64 3.55 10.69 2.44
C CYS A 64 3.43 11.84 1.44
N SER A 65 4.52 12.55 1.17
CA SER A 65 4.56 13.60 0.13
C SER A 65 4.23 13.05 -1.26
N SER A 66 4.68 11.83 -1.58
CA SER A 66 4.32 11.16 -2.84
C SER A 66 2.83 10.84 -2.92
N LEU A 67 2.20 10.45 -1.80
CA LEU A 67 0.75 10.24 -1.75
C LEU A 67 -0.04 11.55 -1.85
N VAL A 68 0.46 12.65 -1.31
CA VAL A 68 -0.12 13.98 -1.55
C VAL A 68 -0.04 14.34 -3.04
N GLN A 69 1.13 14.17 -3.66
CA GLN A 69 1.31 14.38 -5.10
C GLN A 69 0.41 13.45 -5.94
N TYR A 70 0.14 12.23 -5.46
CA TYR A 70 -0.75 11.30 -6.14
C TYR A 70 -2.15 11.87 -6.35
N PHE A 71 -2.64 12.71 -5.44
CA PHE A 71 -3.95 13.34 -5.52
C PHE A 71 -3.92 14.75 -6.14
N ASP A 72 -2.76 15.26 -6.55
CA ASP A 72 -2.64 16.55 -7.20
C ASP A 72 -2.64 16.38 -8.73
N ASN A 73 -3.68 16.89 -9.40
CA ASN A 73 -3.79 16.82 -10.86
C ASN A 73 -3.21 18.05 -11.57
N GLY A 74 -2.44 18.90 -10.88
CA GLY A 74 -1.83 20.12 -11.42
C GLY A 74 -2.77 21.33 -11.47
N SER A 75 -4.09 21.11 -11.36
CA SER A 75 -5.09 22.18 -11.23
C SER A 75 -5.69 22.24 -9.83
N THR A 76 -5.92 21.08 -9.21
CA THR A 76 -6.50 20.97 -7.87
C THR A 76 -6.09 19.66 -7.21
N GLN A 77 -6.10 19.66 -5.88
CA GLN A 77 -5.96 18.43 -5.10
C GLN A 77 -7.30 17.71 -5.00
N ARG A 78 -7.34 16.49 -5.52
CA ARG A 78 -8.49 15.58 -5.57
C ARG A 78 -8.75 14.92 -4.23
N ILE A 79 -8.88 15.72 -3.18
CA ILE A 79 -9.20 15.28 -1.83
C ILE A 79 -10.61 14.67 -1.79
N ASP A 80 -11.48 15.09 -2.71
CA ASP A 80 -12.86 14.61 -2.86
C ASP A 80 -12.96 13.10 -3.16
N VAL A 81 -11.91 12.48 -3.71
CA VAL A 81 -11.89 11.03 -3.98
C VAL A 81 -11.33 10.21 -2.81
N ILE A 82 -10.64 10.85 -1.85
CA ILE A 82 -9.95 10.16 -0.76
C ILE A 82 -10.94 9.42 0.13
N SER A 83 -12.09 10.03 0.46
CA SER A 83 -13.14 9.38 1.27
C SER A 83 -13.61 8.06 0.65
N GLY A 84 -13.87 8.04 -0.66
CA GLY A 84 -14.28 6.82 -1.36
C GLY A 84 -13.19 5.75 -1.41
N ILE A 85 -11.91 6.16 -1.43
CA ILE A 85 -10.78 5.21 -1.34
C ILE A 85 -10.70 4.62 0.07
N ILE A 86 -10.83 5.44 1.12
CA ILE A 86 -10.84 4.99 2.52
C ILE A 86 -11.95 3.95 2.73
N GLU A 87 -13.18 4.21 2.28
CA GLU A 87 -14.30 3.27 2.39
C GLU A 87 -13.98 1.90 1.77
N ARG A 88 -13.32 1.88 0.59
CA ARG A 88 -12.91 0.61 -0.04
C ARG A 88 -11.77 -0.08 0.70
N LEU A 89 -10.85 0.67 1.29
CA LEU A 89 -9.78 0.10 2.12
C LEU A 89 -10.32 -0.49 3.42
N GLU A 90 -11.30 0.16 4.05
CA GLU A 90 -11.98 -0.34 5.25
C GLU A 90 -12.78 -1.60 4.95
N ALA A 91 -13.54 -1.62 3.84
CA ALA A 91 -14.22 -2.82 3.38
C ALA A 91 -13.22 -3.96 3.12
N LEU A 92 -12.07 -3.65 2.50
CA LEU A 92 -11.00 -4.63 2.28
C LEU A 92 -10.38 -5.11 3.60
N HIS A 93 -10.20 -4.23 4.59
CA HIS A 93 -9.70 -4.60 5.92
C HIS A 93 -10.64 -5.59 6.61
N VAL A 94 -11.94 -5.36 6.57
CA VAL A 94 -12.95 -6.29 7.10
C VAL A 94 -12.86 -7.66 6.41
N ILE A 95 -12.75 -7.68 5.08
CA ILE A 95 -12.59 -8.92 4.31
C ILE A 95 -11.32 -9.65 4.74
N ILE A 96 -10.16 -9.00 4.73
CA ILE A 96 -8.88 -9.62 5.06
C ILE A 96 -8.85 -10.10 6.52
N SER A 97 -9.52 -9.38 7.43
CA SER A 97 -9.66 -9.80 8.84
C SER A 97 -10.48 -11.09 8.99
N SER A 98 -11.45 -11.32 8.09
CA SER A 98 -12.23 -12.57 8.07
C SER A 98 -11.49 -13.74 7.39
N LEU A 99 -10.47 -13.47 6.57
CA LEU A 99 -9.70 -14.49 5.83
C LEU A 99 -8.61 -15.12 6.70
N VAL A 100 -9.05 -15.97 7.62
CA VAL A 100 -8.18 -16.84 8.43
C VAL A 100 -7.44 -17.83 7.51
N LYS A 101 -6.18 -18.15 7.81
CA LYS A 101 -5.30 -19.06 7.04
C LYS A 101 -4.89 -18.58 5.64
N TYR A 102 -5.15 -17.33 5.28
CA TYR A 102 -4.61 -16.72 4.05
C TYR A 102 -3.38 -15.86 4.34
N ARG A 103 -2.37 -15.91 3.48
CA ARG A 103 -1.21 -15.00 3.50
C ARG A 103 -0.95 -14.46 2.11
N PHE A 104 -0.81 -13.15 1.97
CA PHE A 104 -0.68 -12.46 0.68
C PHE A 104 0.74 -11.92 0.48
N TYR A 105 1.74 -12.81 0.51
CA TYR A 105 3.14 -12.41 0.38
C TYR A 105 3.43 -11.81 -0.99
N GLY A 106 4.08 -10.65 -1.02
CA GLY A 106 4.39 -9.97 -2.28
C GLY A 106 3.17 -9.39 -2.99
N GLY A 107 1.97 -9.49 -2.41
CA GLY A 107 0.76 -8.87 -2.93
C GLY A 107 0.82 -7.35 -2.93
N SER A 108 0.16 -6.78 -3.93
CA SER A 108 0.12 -5.34 -4.20
C SER A 108 -1.31 -4.82 -4.10
N LEU A 109 -1.44 -3.54 -3.79
CA LEU A 109 -2.71 -2.83 -3.81
C LEU A 109 -2.65 -1.81 -4.95
N LEU A 110 -3.60 -1.90 -5.87
CA LEU A 110 -3.77 -0.96 -6.96
C LEU A 110 -4.90 0.00 -6.61
N ILE A 111 -4.56 1.29 -6.55
CA ILE A 111 -5.51 2.39 -6.38
C ILE A 111 -5.53 3.14 -7.70
N VAL A 112 -6.72 3.41 -8.22
CA VAL A 112 -6.93 4.17 -9.46
C VAL A 112 -8.08 5.14 -9.22
N TYR A 113 -7.98 6.33 -9.77
CA TYR A 113 -9.07 7.28 -9.83
C TYR A 113 -9.00 8.10 -11.11
N ASP A 114 -10.13 8.70 -11.50
CA ASP A 114 -10.20 9.62 -12.62
C ASP A 114 -9.72 11.02 -12.19
N GLY A 115 -8.68 11.54 -12.84
CA GLY A 115 -8.10 12.86 -12.55
C GLY A 115 -9.03 14.05 -12.82
N SER A 116 -10.11 13.87 -13.58
CA SER A 116 -11.09 14.91 -13.90
C SER A 116 -11.90 15.36 -12.68
N VAL A 117 -11.98 16.68 -12.45
CA VAL A 117 -12.78 17.28 -11.35
C VAL A 117 -14.28 16.98 -11.43
N ASN A 118 -14.76 16.55 -12.60
CA ASN A 118 -16.16 16.19 -12.84
C ASN A 118 -16.47 14.71 -12.54
N SER A 119 -15.47 13.93 -12.14
CA SER A 119 -15.57 12.48 -11.97
C SER A 119 -15.04 12.07 -10.60
N LYS A 120 -15.85 11.34 -9.84
CA LYS A 120 -15.43 10.71 -8.57
C LYS A 120 -15.21 9.20 -8.73
N CYS A 121 -14.91 8.77 -9.96
CA CYS A 121 -14.66 7.36 -10.25
C CYS A 121 -13.35 6.93 -9.59
N ILE A 122 -13.44 5.91 -8.75
CA ILE A 122 -12.31 5.32 -8.03
C ILE A 122 -12.39 3.79 -8.11
N ASP A 123 -11.25 3.12 -8.07
CA ASP A 123 -11.16 1.69 -7.83
C ASP A 123 -9.96 1.33 -6.94
N VAL A 124 -10.15 0.29 -6.13
CA VAL A 124 -9.15 -0.24 -5.21
C VAL A 124 -9.18 -1.76 -5.31
N ARG A 125 -8.07 -2.35 -5.77
CA ARG A 125 -7.97 -3.80 -6.03
C ARG A 125 -6.71 -4.38 -5.45
N MET A 126 -6.83 -5.57 -4.87
CA MET A 126 -5.68 -6.42 -4.62
C MET A 126 -5.23 -7.06 -5.94
N ILE A 127 -3.92 -7.08 -6.18
CA ILE A 127 -3.29 -7.70 -7.34
C ILE A 127 -2.06 -8.53 -6.89
N ASP A 128 -1.46 -9.26 -7.83
CA ASP A 128 -0.25 -10.08 -7.63
C ASP A 128 -0.40 -11.22 -6.60
N PHE A 129 -1.32 -12.15 -6.84
CA PHE A 129 -1.60 -13.28 -5.94
C PHE A 129 -0.65 -14.49 -6.08
N ALA A 130 0.40 -14.39 -6.90
CA ALA A 130 1.26 -15.53 -7.26
C ALA A 130 1.97 -16.21 -6.08
N HIS A 131 2.12 -15.52 -4.94
CA HIS A 131 2.70 -16.07 -3.71
C HIS A 131 1.70 -16.05 -2.54
N THR A 132 0.39 -16.13 -2.87
CA THR A 132 -0.66 -16.27 -1.86
C THR A 132 -0.67 -17.70 -1.34
N ILE A 133 -0.64 -17.86 -0.02
CA ILE A 133 -0.74 -19.17 0.64
C ILE A 133 -2.14 -19.29 1.26
N SER A 134 -2.78 -20.43 1.03
CA SER A 134 -4.04 -20.81 1.68
C SER A 134 -3.90 -22.21 2.28
N ALA A 135 -4.53 -22.45 3.44
CA ALA A 135 -4.53 -23.78 4.07
C ALA A 135 -5.23 -24.88 3.26
N LYS A 136 -5.92 -24.56 2.15
CA LYS A 136 -6.58 -25.57 1.30
C LYS A 136 -5.69 -26.11 0.17
N THR A 137 -4.52 -25.51 -0.08
CA THR A 137 -3.73 -25.83 -1.28
C THR A 137 -2.53 -26.76 -1.04
N ASN A 138 -2.25 -27.15 0.21
CA ASN A 138 -1.14 -28.06 0.51
C ASN A 138 -1.67 -29.25 1.33
N ASP A 139 -1.65 -30.44 0.72
CA ASP A 139 -1.80 -31.75 1.40
C ASP A 139 -0.57 -32.11 2.25
N ASP A 140 0.44 -31.23 2.30
CA ASP A 140 1.60 -31.35 3.18
C ASP A 140 1.36 -30.60 4.50
N GLU A 141 1.10 -31.37 5.56
CA GLU A 141 0.92 -30.94 6.97
C GLU A 141 2.12 -30.15 7.57
N SER A 142 3.16 -29.81 6.79
CA SER A 142 4.34 -29.08 7.26
C SER A 142 4.29 -27.56 7.06
N SER A 143 3.34 -26.99 6.31
CA SER A 143 3.24 -25.53 6.16
C SER A 143 2.31 -24.92 7.21
N MET A 144 2.92 -24.42 8.29
CA MET A 144 2.34 -23.61 9.37
C MET A 144 0.89 -23.18 9.16
N CYS A 145 -0.02 -23.86 9.87
CA CYS A 145 -1.44 -23.55 9.89
C CYS A 145 -1.66 -22.25 10.66
N HIS A 146 -1.55 -21.11 9.96
CA HIS A 146 -1.83 -19.81 10.55
C HIS A 146 -3.31 -19.72 10.96
N SER A 147 -3.58 -19.73 12.27
CA SER A 147 -4.93 -19.58 12.84
C SER A 147 -5.52 -18.19 12.70
N ASP A 148 -4.70 -17.22 12.30
CA ASP A 148 -5.04 -15.79 12.32
C ASP A 148 -5.05 -15.22 10.89
N PRO A 149 -5.74 -14.09 10.65
CA PRO A 149 -5.65 -13.36 9.39
C PRO A 149 -4.23 -12.79 9.14
N ASP A 150 -3.99 -12.28 7.93
CA ASP A 150 -2.69 -11.72 7.56
C ASP A 150 -2.45 -10.37 8.25
N LYS A 151 -1.91 -10.42 9.48
CA LYS A 151 -1.58 -9.24 10.31
C LYS A 151 -0.63 -8.27 9.59
N GLY A 152 0.24 -8.77 8.70
CA GLY A 152 1.14 -7.93 7.94
C GLY A 152 0.39 -7.09 6.91
N TYR A 153 -0.54 -7.72 6.18
CA TYR A 153 -1.40 -7.03 5.23
C TYR A 153 -2.32 -6.02 5.94
N LEU A 154 -2.94 -6.41 7.05
CA LEU A 154 -3.80 -5.55 7.87
C LEU A 154 -3.07 -4.31 8.38
N HIS A 155 -1.88 -4.46 8.96
CA HIS A 155 -1.03 -3.33 9.38
C HIS A 155 -0.75 -2.34 8.23
N GLY A 156 -0.54 -2.87 7.02
CA GLY A 156 -0.34 -2.04 5.84
C GLY A 156 -1.59 -1.27 5.42
N LEU A 157 -2.77 -1.90 5.50
CA LEU A 157 -4.05 -1.22 5.25
C LEU A 157 -4.31 -0.13 6.29
N GLU A 158 -4.11 -0.44 7.57
CA GLU A 158 -4.28 0.52 8.68
C GLU A 158 -3.38 1.74 8.52
N SER A 159 -2.10 1.51 8.17
CA SER A 159 -1.15 2.60 7.92
C SER A 159 -1.60 3.48 6.74
N LEU A 160 -2.09 2.88 5.65
CA LEU A 160 -2.54 3.62 4.48
C LEU A 160 -3.84 4.40 4.75
N ILE A 161 -4.80 3.78 5.46
CA ILE A 161 -6.04 4.43 5.90
C ILE A 161 -5.71 5.63 6.80
N GLY A 162 -4.79 5.48 7.76
CA GLY A 162 -4.34 6.56 8.63
C GLY A 162 -3.79 7.73 7.82
N ILE A 163 -2.85 7.47 6.92
CA ILE A 163 -2.25 8.52 6.07
C ILE A 163 -3.31 9.22 5.22
N PHE A 164 -4.26 8.48 4.63
CA PHE A 164 -5.32 9.09 3.82
C PHE A 164 -6.29 9.93 4.66
N ARG A 165 -6.60 9.51 5.89
CA ARG A 165 -7.39 10.34 6.83
C ARG A 165 -6.64 11.62 7.19
N ASP A 166 -5.33 11.55 7.42
CA ASP A 166 -4.53 12.73 7.71
C ASP A 166 -4.51 13.69 6.52
N ILE A 167 -4.31 13.19 5.30
CA ILE A 167 -4.36 14.01 4.08
C ILE A 167 -5.74 14.67 3.93
N LEU A 168 -6.82 13.91 4.17
CA LEU A 168 -8.20 14.42 4.09
C LEU A 168 -8.46 15.52 5.13
N ASN A 169 -8.07 15.31 6.39
CA ASN A 169 -8.30 16.24 7.49
C ASN A 169 -7.48 17.53 7.36
N ASN A 170 -6.28 17.43 6.76
CA ASN A 170 -5.38 18.57 6.61
C ASN A 170 -5.54 19.30 5.26
N GLY A 171 -6.61 19.00 4.52
CA GLY A 171 -6.88 19.64 3.24
C GLY A 171 -5.77 19.42 2.21
N GLY A 172 -5.22 18.20 2.16
CA GLY A 172 -4.21 17.80 1.18
C GLY A 172 -2.78 18.25 1.50
N LYS A 173 -2.52 18.72 2.73
CA LYS A 173 -1.17 19.05 3.21
C LYS A 173 -0.52 17.84 3.87
N ASN A 174 0.80 17.68 3.69
CA ASN A 174 1.57 16.72 4.46
C ASN A 174 1.82 17.27 5.88
N THR A 175 1.35 16.55 6.90
CA THR A 175 1.53 16.92 8.31
C THR A 175 2.32 15.89 9.09
N VAL A 176 3.15 15.08 8.44
CA VAL A 176 4.15 14.27 9.14
C VAL A 176 5.20 15.22 9.72
N GLY A 177 4.81 15.88 10.82
CA GLY A 177 5.65 16.65 11.70
C GLY A 177 6.37 15.71 12.64
N ILE A 178 7.67 15.87 12.67
CA ILE A 178 8.61 15.21 13.59
C ILE A 178 8.21 15.56 15.02
N GLU A 179 7.77 14.59 15.82
CA GLU A 179 8.19 14.56 17.22
C GLU A 179 9.31 13.52 17.33
N PRO A 180 10.55 13.93 17.70
CA PRO A 180 11.50 12.97 18.21
C PRO A 180 10.99 12.53 19.59
N GLU A 181 10.68 11.24 19.74
CA GLU A 181 10.60 10.65 21.08
C GLU A 181 11.90 10.99 21.82
N LYS A 182 11.74 11.62 23.00
CA LYS A 182 12.80 11.97 23.94
C LYS A 182 13.54 10.75 24.45
#